data_AF-A0A0S4KTC1-F1
#
_entry.id   AF-A0A0S4KTC1-F1
#
_cell.length_a   1.000
_cell.length_b   1.000
_cell.length_c   1.000
_cell.angle_alpha   90.00
_cell.angle_beta   90.00
_cell.angle_gamma   90.00
#
_symmetry.space_group_name_H-M   'P 1'
#
loop_
_entity.id
_entity.type
_entity.pdbx_description
1 polymer ?
#
loop_
_entity_poly.entity_id
_entity_poly.type
_entity_poly.pdbx_seq_one_letter_code
_entity_poly.pdbx_strand_id
1 'polypeptide(L)'
;MNDKPSDPADRSDASSQESRSSSTRRERVVSLVVIGLVLSSALWALRTEDRPPRTSSSSAGPSGSTVVLPEEKVPLVTGDETIHEIFIRAGCVVCHQIPGIPEAKGRVGPPLALGSTGKRRLGDPAYRGKARTVHEYVIESVLEPDRFVVPGYPSRTMPAWYGSKLSALALEKIARYLEQQTGDDGE
;
A
#
# COMPACT_ATOMS: atom_id res chain seq x y z
N MET A 1 -87.43 -14.57 6.54
CA MET A 1 -87.41 -13.84 5.26
C MET A 1 -85.94 -13.49 4.99
N ASN A 2 -85.16 -14.39 4.40
CA ASN A 2 -84.94 -14.54 2.95
C ASN A 2 -84.48 -13.22 2.31
N ASP A 3 -83.21 -13.13 1.91
CA ASP A 3 -82.82 -13.38 0.51
C ASP A 3 -81.29 -13.52 0.35
N LYS A 4 -80.90 -14.42 -0.55
CA LYS A 4 -79.59 -14.65 -1.21
C LYS A 4 -79.81 -14.29 -2.71
N PRO A 5 -78.84 -14.14 -3.66
CA PRO A 5 -77.37 -14.22 -3.69
C PRO A 5 -76.72 -12.91 -4.25
N SER A 6 -75.39 -12.74 -4.38
CA SER A 6 -74.60 -13.20 -5.55
C SER A 6 -73.12 -12.81 -5.41
N ASP A 7 -72.24 -13.78 -5.65
CA ASP A 7 -70.83 -13.55 -6.04
C ASP A 7 -70.76 -12.85 -7.41
N PRO A 8 -69.64 -12.16 -7.71
CA PRO A 8 -68.73 -12.79 -8.66
C PRO A 8 -67.25 -12.71 -8.25
N ALA A 9 -66.67 -13.91 -8.20
CA ALA A 9 -65.37 -14.35 -8.70
C ALA A 9 -64.51 -13.37 -9.54
N ASP A 10 -63.21 -13.51 -9.28
CA ASP A 10 -62.14 -13.72 -10.26
C ASP A 10 -61.64 -12.50 -11.06
N ARG A 11 -60.52 -11.90 -10.60
CA ARG A 11 -59.65 -11.05 -11.44
C ARG A 11 -58.21 -10.85 -10.94
N SER A 12 -57.73 -11.62 -9.96
CA SER A 12 -56.45 -11.31 -9.30
C SER A 12 -55.26 -12.20 -9.72
N ASP A 13 -55.47 -13.31 -10.42
CA ASP A 13 -54.40 -14.31 -10.63
C ASP A 13 -53.62 -14.20 -11.95
N ALA A 14 -54.12 -13.49 -12.97
CA ALA A 14 -53.46 -13.44 -14.28
C ALA A 14 -52.18 -12.56 -14.29
N SER A 15 -52.18 -11.42 -13.58
CA SER A 15 -51.04 -10.49 -13.59
C SER A 15 -49.82 -10.99 -12.82
N SER A 16 -50.01 -11.97 -11.93
CA SER A 16 -48.95 -12.49 -11.05
C SER A 16 -48.20 -13.68 -11.66
N GLN A 17 -48.78 -14.35 -12.67
CA GLN A 17 -48.12 -15.44 -13.38
C GLN A 17 -47.18 -14.94 -14.48
N GLU A 18 -47.55 -13.89 -15.23
CA GLU A 18 -46.69 -13.32 -16.28
C GLU A 18 -45.41 -12.67 -15.72
N SER A 19 -45.52 -11.98 -14.58
CA SER A 19 -44.38 -11.33 -13.92
C SER A 19 -43.38 -12.34 -13.34
N ARG A 20 -43.85 -13.47 -12.78
CA ARG A 20 -42.99 -14.57 -12.33
C ARG A 20 -42.31 -15.31 -13.49
N SER A 21 -42.98 -15.44 -14.64
CA SER A 21 -42.40 -16.10 -15.82
C SER A 21 -41.27 -15.28 -16.46
N SER A 22 -41.41 -13.94 -16.44
CA SER A 22 -40.43 -13.00 -16.99
C SER A 22 -39.27 -12.75 -16.03
N SER A 23 -39.52 -12.72 -14.71
CA SER A 23 -38.46 -12.63 -13.69
C SER A 23 -37.58 -13.87 -13.71
N THR A 24 -38.18 -15.07 -13.74
CA THR A 24 -37.42 -16.34 -13.79
C THR A 24 -36.67 -16.53 -15.10
N ARG A 25 -37.21 -16.06 -16.23
CA ARG A 25 -36.48 -16.06 -17.51
C ARG A 25 -35.29 -15.09 -17.49
N ARG A 26 -35.46 -13.90 -16.93
CA ARG A 26 -34.39 -12.90 -16.81
C ARG A 26 -33.31 -13.34 -15.82
N GLU A 27 -33.70 -13.94 -14.70
CA GLU A 27 -32.79 -14.55 -13.72
C GLU A 27 -32.02 -15.71 -14.33
N ARG A 28 -32.68 -16.61 -15.08
CA ARG A 28 -32.00 -17.69 -15.80
C ARG A 28 -31.01 -17.16 -16.84
N VAL A 29 -31.37 -16.11 -17.58
CA VAL A 29 -30.46 -15.47 -18.55
C VAL A 29 -29.26 -14.84 -17.84
N VAL A 30 -29.48 -14.12 -16.74
CA VAL A 30 -28.39 -13.54 -15.92
C VAL A 30 -27.51 -14.64 -15.33
N SER A 31 -28.09 -15.71 -14.80
CA SER A 31 -27.34 -16.86 -14.28
C SER A 31 -26.51 -17.53 -15.37
N LEU A 32 -27.06 -17.74 -16.57
CA LEU A 32 -26.31 -18.33 -17.69
C LEU A 32 -25.17 -17.43 -18.17
N VAL A 33 -25.35 -16.10 -18.16
CA VAL A 33 -24.29 -15.15 -18.50
C VAL A 33 -23.19 -15.14 -17.44
N VAL A 34 -23.53 -15.14 -16.15
CA VAL A 34 -22.55 -15.20 -15.05
C VAL A 34 -21.80 -16.53 -15.06
N ILE A 35 -22.50 -17.65 -15.22
CA ILE A 35 -21.87 -18.97 -15.35
C ILE A 35 -20.97 -19.00 -16.59
N GLY A 36 -21.41 -18.44 -17.72
CA GLY A 36 -20.61 -18.31 -18.93
C GLY A 36 -19.34 -17.48 -18.72
N LEU A 37 -19.42 -16.35 -18.01
CA LEU A 37 -18.26 -15.51 -17.65
C LEU A 37 -17.30 -16.24 -16.71
N VAL A 38 -17.82 -16.94 -15.70
CA VAL A 38 -17.01 -17.73 -14.76
C VAL A 38 -16.32 -18.88 -15.50
N LEU A 39 -17.02 -19.65 -16.32
CA LEU A 39 -16.45 -20.73 -17.12
C LEU A 39 -15.44 -20.21 -18.14
N SER A 40 -15.70 -19.06 -18.77
CA SER A 40 -14.76 -18.42 -19.70
C SER A 40 -13.48 -17.95 -18.99
N SER A 41 -13.62 -17.38 -17.79
CA SER A 41 -12.47 -16.98 -16.96
C SER A 41 -11.66 -18.18 -16.46
N ALA A 42 -12.33 -19.27 -16.06
CA ALA A 42 -11.69 -20.52 -15.67
C ALA A 42 -10.98 -21.18 -16.87
N LEU A 43 -11.59 -21.17 -18.06
CA LEU A 43 -10.97 -21.68 -19.28
C LEU A 43 -9.79 -20.82 -19.73
N TRP A 44 -9.82 -19.50 -19.48
CA TRP A 44 -8.68 -18.62 -19.69
C TRP A 44 -7.54 -18.91 -18.71
N ALA A 45 -7.86 -19.13 -17.43
CA ALA A 45 -6.88 -19.54 -16.40
C ALA A 45 -6.27 -20.93 -16.66
N LEU A 46 -7.05 -21.87 -17.22
CA LEU A 46 -6.57 -23.19 -17.66
C LEU A 46 -5.74 -23.12 -18.95
N ARG A 47 -5.96 -22.12 -19.82
CA ARG A 47 -5.11 -21.91 -21.01
C ARG A 47 -3.80 -21.20 -20.68
N THR A 48 -3.75 -20.45 -19.59
CA THR A 48 -2.51 -19.89 -19.04
C THR A 48 -1.83 -20.88 -18.09
N GLU A 49 -1.67 -22.14 -18.52
CA GLU A 49 -0.68 -23.04 -17.93
C GLU A 49 0.69 -22.69 -18.52
N ASP A 50 1.22 -21.53 -18.13
CA ASP A 50 2.66 -21.31 -18.18
C ASP A 50 3.27 -22.27 -17.15
N ARG A 51 4.05 -23.22 -17.66
CA ARG A 51 4.69 -24.29 -16.88
C ARG A 51 5.37 -23.72 -15.64
N PRO A 52 5.21 -24.32 -14.44
CA PRO A 52 6.20 -24.09 -13.40
C PRO A 52 7.56 -24.55 -13.94
N PRO A 53 8.64 -23.76 -13.80
CA PRO A 53 9.96 -24.27 -14.12
C PRO A 53 10.23 -25.47 -13.22
N ARG A 54 10.52 -26.60 -13.87
CA ARG A 54 10.97 -27.83 -13.21
C ARG A 54 12.10 -27.44 -12.27
N THR A 55 11.97 -27.86 -11.01
CA THR A 55 13.07 -27.96 -10.07
C THR A 55 14.16 -28.82 -10.70
N SER A 56 15.13 -28.18 -11.33
CA SER A 56 16.40 -28.80 -11.69
C SER A 56 17.23 -28.88 -10.42
N SER A 57 17.12 -30.02 -9.74
CA SER A 57 18.18 -30.51 -8.88
C SER A 57 19.41 -30.72 -9.78
N SER A 58 20.38 -29.80 -9.73
CA SER A 58 21.68 -30.00 -10.35
C SER A 58 22.75 -29.87 -9.28
N SER A 59 23.47 -30.97 -9.11
CA SER A 59 24.57 -31.19 -8.19
C SER A 59 25.72 -30.22 -8.42
N ALA A 60 26.28 -29.73 -7.31
CA ALA A 60 27.68 -29.34 -7.07
C ALA A 60 28.47 -28.60 -8.17
N GLY A 61 28.72 -27.31 -7.93
CA GLY A 61 29.83 -26.51 -8.47
C GLY A 61 29.68 -25.03 -8.10
N PRO A 62 30.74 -24.30 -7.68
CA PRO A 62 30.63 -22.89 -7.36
C PRO A 62 30.66 -22.09 -8.68
N SER A 63 29.51 -21.61 -9.12
CA SER A 63 29.43 -20.62 -10.19
C SER A 63 28.27 -19.69 -9.91
N GLY A 64 28.62 -18.44 -9.63
CA GLY A 64 27.68 -17.36 -9.35
C GLY A 64 26.67 -17.22 -10.46
N SER A 65 25.42 -17.54 -10.15
CA SER A 65 24.27 -17.19 -10.97
C SER A 65 24.00 -15.70 -10.72
N THR A 66 24.50 -14.84 -11.61
CA THR A 66 24.12 -13.44 -11.63
C THR A 66 22.67 -13.34 -12.06
N VAL A 67 21.76 -13.28 -11.08
CA VAL A 67 20.38 -12.85 -11.29
C VAL A 67 20.44 -11.38 -11.68
N VAL A 68 20.35 -11.10 -12.99
CA VAL A 68 20.23 -9.73 -13.49
C VAL A 68 18.81 -9.26 -13.22
N LEU A 69 18.60 -8.62 -12.08
CA LEU A 69 17.39 -7.84 -11.83
C LEU A 69 17.40 -6.63 -12.76
N PRO A 70 16.26 -6.24 -13.36
CA PRO A 70 16.19 -4.99 -14.11
C PRO A 70 16.60 -3.84 -13.19
N GLU A 71 17.53 -3.00 -13.67
CA GLU A 71 18.18 -1.88 -12.95
C GLU A 71 17.18 -1.04 -12.14
N GLU A 72 15.96 -0.87 -12.67
CA GLU A 72 14.88 -0.12 -12.04
C GLU A 72 14.44 -0.68 -10.67
N LYS A 73 14.58 -1.99 -10.44
CA LYS A 73 14.22 -2.67 -9.19
C LYS A 73 15.36 -2.75 -8.19
N VAL A 74 16.55 -2.26 -8.53
CA VAL A 74 17.67 -2.24 -7.59
C VAL A 74 17.41 -1.15 -6.55
N PRO A 75 17.32 -1.49 -5.25
CA PRO A 75 17.14 -0.49 -4.22
C PRO A 75 18.40 0.35 -4.08
N LEU A 76 18.22 1.64 -3.81
CA LEU A 76 19.28 2.61 -3.52
C LEU A 76 20.09 2.20 -2.28
N VAL A 77 19.39 1.61 -1.29
CA VAL A 77 19.95 1.05 -0.05
C VAL A 77 19.20 -0.23 0.32
N THR A 78 19.96 -1.28 0.66
CA THR A 78 19.39 -2.60 0.99
C THR A 78 19.06 -2.75 2.47
N GLY A 79 19.60 -1.86 3.30
CA GLY A 79 19.48 -1.95 4.74
C GLY A 79 20.52 -2.90 5.34
N ASP A 80 21.44 -3.47 4.57
CA ASP A 80 22.61 -4.17 5.11
C ASP A 80 23.70 -3.19 5.54
N GLU A 81 23.65 -1.97 5.00
CA GLU A 81 24.54 -0.88 5.35
C GLU A 81 24.36 -0.42 6.81
N THR A 82 25.35 0.33 7.30
CA THR A 82 25.21 1.05 8.55
C THR A 82 24.13 2.13 8.44
N ILE A 83 23.54 2.54 9.56
CA ILE A 83 22.52 3.60 9.54
C ILE A 83 23.05 4.92 8.97
N HIS A 84 24.33 5.23 9.22
CA HIS A 84 25.02 6.40 8.69
C HIS A 84 25.09 6.36 7.16
N GLU A 85 25.55 5.24 6.59
CA GLU A 85 25.60 5.03 5.14
C GLU A 85 24.22 5.06 4.50
N ILE A 86 23.19 4.52 5.16
CA ILE A 86 21.81 4.58 4.65
C ILE A 86 21.39 6.03 4.43
N PHE A 87 21.58 6.92 5.41
CA PHE A 87 21.19 8.32 5.27
C PHE A 87 21.99 9.08 4.22
N ILE A 88 23.29 8.79 4.08
CA ILE A 88 24.16 9.42 3.08
C ILE A 88 23.78 8.96 1.67
N ARG A 89 23.69 7.64 1.45
CA ARG A 89 23.40 7.07 0.13
C ARG A 89 21.96 7.36 -0.32
N ALA A 90 21.01 7.40 0.61
CA ALA A 90 19.64 7.82 0.32
C ALA A 90 19.50 9.35 0.11
N GLY A 91 20.54 10.13 0.41
CA GLY A 91 20.56 11.59 0.23
C GLY A 91 19.79 12.37 1.29
N CYS A 92 19.33 11.73 2.38
CA CYS A 92 18.55 12.38 3.43
C CYS A 92 19.31 13.56 4.07
N VAL A 93 20.63 13.40 4.20
CA VAL A 93 21.56 14.38 4.80
C VAL A 93 21.61 15.73 4.06
N VAL A 94 21.22 15.76 2.78
CA VAL A 94 21.22 16.98 1.95
C VAL A 94 20.12 17.94 2.40
N CYS A 95 18.94 17.40 2.71
CA CYS A 95 17.76 18.21 3.03
C CYS A 95 17.54 18.34 4.53
N HIS A 96 17.98 17.37 5.33
CA HIS A 96 17.66 17.29 6.74
C HIS A 96 18.90 17.38 7.63
N GLN A 97 18.71 17.99 8.81
CA GLN A 97 19.58 17.77 9.96
C GLN A 97 19.15 16.48 10.66
N ILE A 98 20.11 15.61 10.98
CA ILE A 98 19.84 14.29 11.57
C ILE A 98 20.74 14.16 12.81
N PRO A 99 20.16 14.14 14.04
CA PRO A 99 20.93 13.93 15.26
C PRO A 99 21.78 12.67 15.17
N GLY A 100 23.02 12.72 15.68
CA GLY A 100 23.97 11.61 15.60
C GLY A 100 24.65 11.43 14.23
N ILE A 101 24.34 12.24 13.22
CA ILE A 101 24.96 12.23 11.88
C ILE A 101 25.58 13.62 11.61
N PRO A 102 26.85 13.88 12.00
CA PRO A 102 27.44 15.21 11.98
C PRO A 102 27.45 15.92 10.61
N GLU A 103 27.47 15.15 9.52
CA GLU A 103 27.47 15.66 8.15
C GLU A 103 26.07 16.10 7.68
N ALA A 104 25.01 15.64 8.35
CA ALA A 104 23.64 15.99 8.03
C ALA A 104 23.30 17.39 8.55
N LYS A 105 23.55 18.39 7.69
CA LYS A 105 23.32 19.81 7.99
C LYS A 105 22.26 20.45 7.11
N GLY A 106 21.48 19.64 6.40
CA GLY A 106 20.41 20.11 5.53
C GLY A 106 19.33 20.89 6.28
N ARG A 107 18.79 21.94 5.64
CA ARG A 107 17.73 22.80 6.22
C ARG A 107 16.53 22.99 5.30
N VAL A 108 16.49 22.27 4.19
CA VAL A 108 15.36 22.30 3.25
C VAL A 108 14.14 21.62 3.86
N GLY A 109 14.36 20.52 4.58
CA GLY A 109 13.35 19.82 5.36
C GLY A 109 13.53 20.04 6.87
N PRO A 110 12.55 19.59 7.70
CA PRO A 110 12.63 19.71 9.14
C PRO A 110 13.76 18.86 9.74
N PRO A 111 14.35 19.26 10.88
CA PRO A 111 15.22 18.37 11.64
C PRO A 111 14.53 17.04 11.96
N LEU A 112 15.28 15.94 11.89
CA LEU A 112 14.77 14.57 12.11
C LEU A 112 14.94 14.09 13.56
N ALA A 113 14.76 15.00 14.52
CA ALA A 113 14.64 14.68 15.95
C ALA A 113 13.23 14.13 16.27
N LEU A 114 12.88 12.95 15.76
CA LEU A 114 11.50 12.44 15.82
C LEU A 114 11.15 11.82 17.17
N GLY A 115 12.12 11.40 17.97
CA GLY A 115 11.88 10.98 19.35
C GLY A 115 11.30 12.09 20.22
N SER A 116 11.71 13.35 20.01
CA SER A 116 11.15 14.51 20.72
C SER A 116 9.97 15.15 19.99
N THR A 117 9.98 15.20 18.65
CA THR A 117 8.97 15.94 17.88
C THR A 117 7.83 15.09 17.33
N GLY A 118 7.98 13.76 17.26
CA GLY A 118 7.06 12.86 16.56
C GLY A 118 5.64 12.85 17.14
N LYS A 119 5.50 12.76 18.47
CA LYS A 119 4.17 12.82 19.12
C LYS A 119 3.42 14.11 18.83
N ARG A 120 4.13 15.24 18.81
CA ARG A 120 3.55 16.55 18.47
C ARG A 120 3.09 16.60 17.01
N ARG A 121 3.86 16.00 16.09
CA ARG A 121 3.46 15.92 14.66
C ARG A 121 2.23 15.03 14.45
N LEU A 122 2.17 13.88 15.13
CA LEU A 122 1.00 13.00 15.10
C LEU A 122 -0.27 13.66 15.66
N GLY A 123 -0.13 14.52 16.66
CA GLY A 123 -1.22 15.29 17.26
C GLY A 123 -1.54 16.59 16.52
N ASP A 124 -0.84 16.92 15.43
CA ASP A 124 -1.06 18.16 14.70
C ASP A 124 -2.45 18.15 14.04
N PRO A 125 -3.28 19.20 14.20
CA PRO A 125 -4.60 19.26 13.57
C PRO A 125 -4.59 19.21 12.04
N ALA A 126 -3.45 19.47 11.39
CA ALA A 126 -3.26 19.32 9.95
C ALA A 126 -2.77 17.91 9.55
N TYR A 127 -2.42 17.04 10.50
CA TYR A 127 -2.07 15.66 10.22
C TYR A 127 -3.28 14.90 9.66
N ARG A 128 -3.13 14.33 8.47
CA ARG A 128 -4.17 13.56 7.78
C ARG A 128 -3.78 12.10 7.58
N GLY A 129 -2.59 11.70 8.02
CA GLY A 129 -2.10 10.35 7.90
C GLY A 129 -2.84 9.34 8.79
N LYS A 130 -2.38 8.10 8.72
CA LYS A 130 -2.93 6.94 9.43
C LYS A 130 -2.02 6.43 10.54
N ALA A 131 -0.77 6.90 10.60
CA ALA A 131 0.17 6.48 11.62
C ALA A 131 -0.35 6.79 13.02
N ARG A 132 -0.08 5.87 13.94
CA ARG A 132 -0.44 5.92 15.36
C ARG A 132 0.78 5.97 16.26
N THR A 133 1.94 5.59 15.75
CA THR A 133 3.23 5.62 16.45
C THR A 133 4.22 6.51 15.72
N VAL A 134 5.29 6.94 16.41
CA VAL A 134 6.36 7.74 15.79
C VAL A 134 7.07 6.93 14.70
N HIS A 135 7.31 5.63 14.95
CA HIS A 135 7.81 4.69 13.95
C HIS A 135 6.98 4.71 12.67
N GLU A 136 5.66 4.47 12.80
CA GLU A 136 4.74 4.46 11.67
C GLU A 136 4.70 5.82 10.96
N TYR A 137 4.83 6.92 11.70
CA TYR A 137 4.88 8.27 11.12
C TYR A 137 6.12 8.47 10.27
N VAL A 138 7.29 7.95 10.68
CA VAL A 138 8.50 7.99 9.83
C VAL A 138 8.28 7.19 8.56
N ILE A 139 7.76 5.96 8.68
CA ILE A 139 7.49 5.10 7.52
C ILE A 139 6.52 5.80 6.56
N GLU A 140 5.40 6.32 7.06
CA GLU A 140 4.42 7.05 6.26
C GLU A 140 5.03 8.31 5.62
N SER A 141 5.85 9.07 6.35
CA SER A 141 6.47 10.28 5.80
C SER A 141 7.47 9.97 4.68
N VAL A 142 8.09 8.80 4.68
CA VAL A 142 9.01 8.39 3.60
C VAL A 142 8.26 7.83 2.39
N LEU A 143 7.15 7.12 2.61
CA LEU A 143 6.35 6.53 1.54
C LEU A 143 5.38 7.54 0.90
N GLU A 144 4.82 8.45 1.70
CA GLU A 144 3.82 9.43 1.33
C GLU A 144 4.22 10.84 1.86
N PRO A 145 5.32 11.44 1.37
CA PRO A 145 5.90 12.65 1.95
C PRO A 145 4.98 13.87 2.01
N ASP A 146 4.05 13.99 1.05
CA ASP A 146 3.08 15.08 1.02
C ASP A 146 1.81 14.81 1.85
N ARG A 147 1.71 13.64 2.51
CA ARG A 147 0.56 13.31 3.38
C ARG A 147 0.47 14.25 4.57
N PHE A 148 1.63 14.65 5.09
CA PHE A 148 1.75 15.68 6.09
C PHE A 148 3.08 16.40 5.94
N VAL A 149 3.01 17.66 5.52
CA VAL A 149 4.15 18.57 5.45
C VAL A 149 4.19 19.36 6.75
N VAL A 150 5.32 19.31 7.46
CA VAL A 150 5.51 20.07 8.70
C VAL A 150 5.32 21.56 8.43
N PRO A 151 4.50 22.29 9.22
CA PRO A 151 4.29 23.72 9.01
C PRO A 151 5.60 24.50 8.91
N GLY A 152 5.69 25.39 7.92
CA GLY A 152 6.89 26.18 7.63
C GLY A 152 7.88 25.55 6.64
N TYR A 153 7.64 24.32 6.17
CA TYR A 153 8.46 23.64 5.17
C TYR A 153 7.76 23.53 3.81
N PRO A 154 8.52 23.51 2.70
CA PRO A 154 7.94 23.45 1.36
C PRO A 154 7.36 22.06 1.06
N SER A 155 6.14 22.03 0.49
CA SER A 155 5.53 20.81 -0.07
C SER A 155 6.27 20.31 -1.30
N ARG A 156 6.06 19.05 -1.69
CA ARG A 156 6.58 18.43 -2.93
C ARG A 156 8.11 18.51 -3.07
N THR A 157 8.81 18.63 -1.94
CA THR A 157 10.26 18.78 -1.88
C THR A 157 10.94 17.47 -1.49
N MET A 158 10.32 16.70 -0.59
CA MET A 158 10.81 15.36 -0.26
C MET A 158 10.40 14.39 -1.38
N PRO A 159 11.36 13.64 -1.98
CA PRO A 159 11.07 12.76 -3.11
C PRO A 159 10.03 11.67 -2.84
N ALA A 160 8.97 11.60 -3.66
CA ALA A 160 7.94 10.58 -3.56
C ALA A 160 8.37 9.19 -4.06
N TRP A 161 9.53 9.07 -4.70
CA TRP A 161 10.01 7.80 -5.26
C TRP A 161 10.73 6.89 -4.24
N TYR A 162 10.93 7.34 -3.00
CA TYR A 162 11.62 6.54 -1.98
C TYR A 162 10.94 5.19 -1.71
N GLY A 163 9.61 5.12 -1.75
CA GLY A 163 8.89 3.85 -1.56
C GLY A 163 9.21 2.77 -2.60
N SER A 164 9.77 3.15 -3.76
CA SER A 164 10.22 2.21 -4.80
C SER A 164 11.72 1.96 -4.79
N LYS A 165 12.50 2.73 -4.00
CA LYS A 165 13.97 2.72 -4.02
C LYS A 165 14.59 2.37 -2.69
N LEU A 166 13.86 2.43 -1.59
CA LEU A 166 14.31 1.92 -0.30
C LEU A 166 13.79 0.50 -0.13
N SER A 167 14.67 -0.41 0.25
CA SER A 167 14.23 -1.71 0.74
C SER A 167 13.42 -1.56 2.04
N ALA A 168 12.58 -2.56 2.34
CA ALA A 168 11.83 -2.59 3.59
C ALA A 168 12.75 -2.57 4.82
N LEU A 169 13.89 -3.26 4.77
CA LEU A 169 14.87 -3.29 5.85
C LEU A 169 15.51 -1.92 6.07
N ALA A 170 15.89 -1.21 5.01
CA ALA A 170 16.42 0.15 5.12
C ALA A 170 15.39 1.11 5.73
N LEU A 171 14.14 1.04 5.28
CA LEU A 171 13.06 1.87 5.79
C LEU A 171 12.79 1.61 7.29
N GLU A 172 12.79 0.35 7.71
CA GLU A 172 12.67 -0.04 9.12
C GLU A 172 13.84 0.49 9.95
N LYS A 173 15.09 0.38 9.47
CA LYS A 173 16.27 0.93 10.14
C LYS A 173 16.18 2.45 10.30
N ILE A 174 15.74 3.16 9.26
CA ILE A 174 15.51 4.61 9.30
C ILE A 174 14.47 4.96 10.38
N ALA A 175 13.31 4.29 10.35
CA ALA A 175 12.22 4.55 11.29
C ALA A 175 12.65 4.32 12.74
N ARG A 176 13.26 3.16 13.02
CA ARG A 176 13.77 2.79 14.34
C ARG A 176 14.83 3.76 14.86
N TYR A 177 15.72 4.22 13.98
CA TYR A 177 16.73 5.18 14.38
C TYR A 177 16.10 6.53 14.74
N LEU A 178 15.25 7.07 13.86
CA LEU A 178 14.67 8.40 14.01
C LEU A 178 13.70 8.51 15.19
N GLU A 179 12.92 7.47 15.49
CA GLU A 179 12.02 7.48 16.64
C GLU A 179 12.75 7.58 18.00
N GLN A 180 14.05 7.28 18.02
CA GLN A 180 14.89 7.39 19.22
C GLN A 180 15.66 8.71 19.27
N GLN A 181 15.76 9.44 18.15
CA GLN A 181 16.53 10.68 18.10
C GLN A 181 15.77 11.84 18.77
N THR A 182 16.26 12.29 19.90
CA THR A 182 15.90 13.58 20.49
C THR A 182 16.71 14.69 19.81
N GLY A 183 16.34 15.96 20.00
CA GLY A 183 17.18 17.05 19.48
C GLY A 183 18.54 17.02 20.19
N ASP A 184 19.56 17.62 19.57
CA ASP A 184 20.78 17.96 20.29
C ASP A 184 20.43 19.05 21.32
N ASP A 185 19.87 18.64 22.45
CA ASP A 185 19.99 19.38 23.70
C ASP A 185 21.44 19.15 24.14
N GLY A 186 22.35 19.89 23.51
CA GLY A 186 23.79 19.68 23.62
C GLY A 186 24.28 19.50 25.06
N GLU A 187 25.11 18.49 25.25
CA GLU A 187 26.21 18.54 26.21
C GLU A 187 27.36 19.39 25.61
#